data_AF-A0A920R0U8-F1
#
_entry.id   AF-A0A920R0U8-F1
#
_cell.length_a   1.000
_cell.length_b   1.000
_cell.length_c   1.000
_cell.angle_alpha   90.00
_cell.angle_beta   90.00
_cell.angle_gamma   90.00
#
_symmetry.space_group_name_H-M   'P 1'
#
loop_
_entity.id
_entity.type
_entity.pdbx_description
1 polymer ?
#
loop_
_entity_poly.entity_id
_entity_poly.type
_entity_poly.pdbx_seq_one_letter_code
_entity_poly.pdbx_strand_id
1 'polypeptide(L)' 'METAERTGAQTAGPVPLPTAKRRFAVIRGPHVHKDSREYFELRVHKRLIDILEPSSKTIDSLTRLNVPAGVDIAIKL' A
#
# COMPACT_ATOMS: atom_id res chain seq x y z
N MET A 1 -13.28 -5.35 0.24
CA MET A 1 -14.08 -5.48 1.48
C MET A 1 -15.16 -6.53 1.32
N GLU A 2 -15.80 -6.59 0.15
CA GLU A 2 -16.80 -7.62 -0.19
C GLU A 2 -16.35 -9.07 0.09
N THR A 3 -15.11 -9.45 -0.20
CA THR A 3 -14.66 -10.85 -0.04
C THR A 3 -14.54 -11.28 1.42
N ALA A 4 -14.11 -10.37 2.32
CA ALA A 4 -13.97 -10.68 3.74
C ALA A 4 -15.34 -10.70 4.44
N GLU A 5 -16.19 -9.73 4.13
CA GLU A 5 -17.59 -9.67 4.57
C GLU A 5 -18.38 -10.91 4.10
N ARG A 6 -18.19 -11.35 2.85
CA ARG A 6 -18.82 -12.56 2.30
C ARG A 6 -18.41 -13.85 3.02
N THR A 7 -17.21 -13.88 3.62
CA THR A 7 -16.72 -15.03 4.40
C THR A 7 -17.13 -14.97 5.87
N GLY A 8 -17.86 -13.93 6.30
CA GLY A 8 -18.34 -13.78 7.68
C GLY A 8 -17.29 -13.27 8.67
N ALA A 9 -16.13 -12.83 8.20
CA ALA A 9 -15.08 -12.28 9.06
C ALA A 9 -15.39 -10.82 9.42
N GLN A 10 -15.43 -10.50 10.72
CA GLN A 10 -15.50 -9.11 11.15
C GLN A 10 -14.16 -8.43 10.81
N THR A 11 -14.22 -7.43 9.93
CA THR A 11 -13.05 -6.65 9.53
C THR A 11 -13.12 -5.26 10.15
N ALA A 12 -12.02 -4.81 10.74
CA ALA A 12 -11.84 -3.39 10.95
C ALA A 12 -11.47 -2.78 9.60
N GLY A 13 -12.21 -1.74 9.20
CA GLY A 13 -12.08 -1.11 7.89
C GLY A 13 -10.64 -0.68 7.57
N PRO A 14 -10.32 -0.39 6.29
CA PRO A 14 -8.97 -0.08 5.87
C PRO A 14 -8.48 1.20 6.55
N VAL A 15 -7.65 1.03 7.59
CA VAL A 15 -7.06 2.15 8.32
C VAL A 15 -5.94 2.75 7.47
N PRO A 16 -6.02 4.05 7.12
CA PRO A 16 -4.95 4.71 6.40
C PRO A 16 -3.76 4.90 7.33
N LEU A 17 -2.65 4.26 7.03
CA LEU A 17 -1.39 4.52 7.73
C LEU A 17 -0.70 5.75 7.13
N PRO A 18 0.16 6.43 7.89
CA PRO A 18 0.92 7.57 7.39
C PRO A 18 1.64 7.25 6.09
N THR A 19 1.41 8.09 5.07
CA THR A 19 2.06 7.94 3.77
C THR A 19 3.52 8.34 3.87
N ALA A 20 4.43 7.42 3.57
CA ALA A 20 5.85 7.74 3.52
C ALA A 20 6.13 8.54 2.24
N LYS A 21 6.74 9.72 2.38
CA LYS A 21 7.09 10.61 1.27
C LYS A 21 8.61 10.71 1.17
N ARG A 22 9.19 10.19 0.10
CA ARG A 22 10.62 10.37 -0.21
C ARG A 22 10.74 11.43 -1.29
N ARG A 23 11.45 12.52 -1.00
CA ARG A 23 11.65 13.64 -1.93
C ARG A 23 13.07 13.61 -2.46
N PHE A 24 13.22 13.81 -3.75
CA PHE A 24 14.51 13.85 -4.44
C PHE A 24 14.60 15.16 -5.22
N ALA A 25 15.77 15.78 -5.21
CA ALA A 25 16.06 16.94 -6.02
C ALA A 25 17.25 16.61 -6.94
N VAL A 26 17.06 16.77 -8.24
CA VAL A 26 18.09 16.47 -9.26
C VAL A 26 18.37 17.75 -10.06
N ILE A 27 19.61 17.95 -10.47
CA ILE A 27 19.97 19.07 -11.35
C ILE A 27 19.48 18.74 -12.77
N ARG A 28 18.77 19.67 -13.42
CA ARG A 28 18.20 19.44 -14.76
C ARG A 28 19.23 19.33 -15.87
N GLY A 29 20.30 20.12 -15.77
CA GLY A 29 21.33 20.22 -16.80
C GLY A 29 22.64 19.54 -16.40
N PRO A 30 23.44 19.08 -17.37
CA PRO A 30 24.73 18.46 -17.10
C PRO A 30 25.81 19.47 -16.67
N HIS A 31 25.66 20.78 -16.93
CA HIS A 31 26.68 21.79 -16.63
C HIS A 31 26.09 23.18 -16.29
N VAL A 32 26.84 23.97 -15.50
CA VAL A 32 26.60 25.37 -15.05
C VAL A 32 25.35 25.63 -14.19
N HIS A 33 24.18 25.13 -14.56
CA HIS A 33 22.91 25.59 -13.99
C HIS A 33 22.49 24.89 -12.69
N LYS A 34 23.13 25.24 -11.57
CA LYS A 34 22.87 24.62 -10.24
C LYS A 34 21.53 25.00 -9.58
N ASP A 35 20.98 26.15 -9.95
CA ASP A 35 19.68 26.64 -9.44
C ASP A 35 18.50 25.99 -10.16
N SER A 36 18.74 25.47 -11.37
CA SER A 36 17.76 24.68 -12.12
C SER A 36 17.69 23.25 -11.58
N ARG A 37 16.84 23.06 -10.56
CA ARG A 37 16.54 21.75 -9.95
C ARG A 37 15.16 21.24 -10.38
N GLU A 38 15.05 19.93 -10.50
CA GLU A 38 13.81 19.18 -10.62
C GLU A 38 13.53 18.47 -9.29
N TYR A 39 12.28 18.53 -8.85
CA TYR A 39 11.82 17.90 -7.62
C TYR A 39 10.93 16.72 -7.96
N PHE A 40 11.33 15.54 -7.51
CA PHE A 40 10.56 14.31 -7.62
C PHE A 40 10.13 13.85 -6.23
N GLU A 41 9.01 13.15 -6.16
CA GLU A 41 8.62 12.46 -4.94
C GLU A 41 8.12 11.04 -5.22
N LEU A 42 8.45 10.14 -4.31
CA LEU A 42 7.87 8.81 -4.22
C LEU A 42 6.96 8.78 -2.99
N ARG A 43 5.67 8.55 -3.21
CA ARG A 43 4.67 8.42 -2.14
C ARG A 43 4.27 6.96 -2.00
N VAL A 44 4.52 6.38 -0.83
CA VAL A 44 4.12 5.01 -0.50
C VAL A 44 2.92 5.06 0.42
N HIS A 45 1.77 4.66 -0.10
CA HIS A 45 0.50 4.61 0.64
C HIS A 45 0.37 3.24 1.29
N LYS A 46 0.32 3.21 2.63
CA LYS A 46 0.10 1.99 3.39
C LYS A 46 -1.33 1.98 3.92
N ARG A 47 -2.01 0.84 3.79
CA ARG A 47 -3.34 0.60 4.36
C ARG A 47 -3.27 -0.66 5.20
N LEU A 48 -3.83 -0.61 6.39
CA LEU A 48 -3.95 -1.76 7.28
C LEU A 48 -5.41 -2.23 7.25
N ILE A 49 -5.61 -3.54 7.09
CA ILE A 49 -6.91 -4.17 7.27
C ILE A 49 -6.71 -5.15 8.42
N ASP A 50 -7.52 -5.02 9.46
CA ASP A 50 -7.46 -5.90 10.62
C ASP A 50 -8.64 -6.89 10.59
N ILE A 51 -8.39 -8.15 10.91
CA ILE A 51 -9.36 -9.23 10.87
C ILE A 51 -9.44 -9.83 12.28
N LEU A 52 -10.55 -9.60 12.96
CA LEU A 52 -10.71 -9.98 14.38
C LEU A 52 -10.86 -11.49 14.56
N GLU A 53 -11.57 -12.16 13.65
CA GLU A 53 -11.79 -13.61 13.67
C GLU A 53 -11.29 -14.25 12.38
N PRO A 54 -10.05 -14.76 12.36
CA PRO A 54 -9.51 -15.43 11.18
C PRO A 54 -10.11 -16.84 11.03
N SER A 55 -10.98 -17.03 10.03
CA SER A 55 -11.39 -18.37 9.60
C SER A 55 -10.43 -18.93 8.53
N SER A 56 -10.21 -20.25 8.49
CA SER A 56 -9.36 -20.88 7.46
C SER A 56 -9.84 -20.58 6.03
N LYS A 57 -11.15 -20.53 5.84
CA LYS A 57 -11.78 -20.15 4.55
C LYS A 57 -11.47 -18.71 4.16
N THR A 58 -11.32 -17.80 5.13
CA THR A 58 -11.01 -16.39 4.89
C THR A 58 -9.55 -16.23 4.45
N ILE A 59 -8.61 -16.95 5.05
CA ILE A 59 -7.17 -16.91 4.68
C ILE A 59 -6.98 -17.39 3.23
N ASP A 60 -7.61 -18.51 2.86
CA ASP A 60 -7.56 -19.06 1.50
C ASP A 60 -8.17 -18.10 0.46
N SER A 61 -9.25 -17.42 0.84
CA SER A 61 -9.92 -16.45 -0.04
C SER A 61 -9.10 -15.19 -0.26
N LEU A 62 -8.33 -14.75 0.74
CA LEU A 62 -7.46 -13.57 0.64
C LEU A 62 -6.21 -13.85 -0.20
N THR A 63 -5.65 -15.04 -0.08
CA THR A 63 -4.45 -15.44 -0.85
C THR A 63 -4.75 -15.60 -2.34
N ARG A 64 -5.99 -15.99 -2.68
CA ARG A 64 -6.46 -16.16 -4.06
C ARG A 64 -7.04 -14.88 -4.67
N LEU A 65 -7.06 -13.78 -3.92
CA LEU A 65 -7.62 -12.53 -4.42
C LEU A 65 -6.73 -11.98 -5.54
N ASN A 66 -7.33 -11.66 -6.69
CA ASN A 66 -6.61 -11.08 -7.81
C ASN A 66 -6.34 -9.60 -7.53
N VAL A 67 -5.13 -9.31 -7.08
CA VAL A 67 -4.71 -7.97 -6.68
C VAL A 67 -3.97 -7.34 -7.86
N PRO A 68 -4.17 -6.03 -8.15
CA PRO A 68 -3.45 -5.38 -9.23
C PRO A 68 -1.93 -5.48 -9.04
N ALA A 69 -1.18 -5.68 -10.12
CA ALA A 69 0.28 -5.91 -10.11
C ALA A 69 1.14 -4.81 -9.45
N GLY A 70 0.55 -3.68 -9.05
CA GLY A 70 1.23 -2.57 -8.38
C GLY A 70 1.00 -2.48 -6.87
N VAL A 71 0.36 -3.48 -6.25
CA VAL A 71 0.05 -3.49 -4.81
C VAL A 71 0.78 -4.66 -4.15
N ASP A 72 1.56 -4.33 -3.12
CA ASP A 72 2.22 -5.31 -2.26
C ASP A 72 1.34 -5.62 -1.04
N ILE A 73 1.22 -6.90 -0.68
CA ILE A 73 0.43 -7.37 0.46
C ILE A 73 1.33 -8.16 1.39
N ALA A 74 1.37 -7.74 2.66
CA ALA A 74 2.03 -8.48 3.74
C ALA A 74 0.97 -8.97 4.73
N ILE A 75 0.90 -10.28 4.94
CA ILE A 75 0.02 -10.91 5.94
C ILE A 75 0.87 -11.17 7.19
N LYS A 76 0.40 -10.71 8.34
CA LYS A 76 0.96 -11.04 9.66
C LYS A 76 -0.11 -11.75 10.47
N LEU A 77 0.26 -12.88 11.08
CA LEU A 77 -0.54 -13.63 12.06
C LEU A 77 -0.26 -13.12 13.47
#